data_AF-A0A366ESK3-F1
#
_entry.id   AF-A0A366ESK3-F1
#
_cell.length_a   1.000
_cell.length_b   1.000
_cell.length_c   1.000
_cell.angle_alpha   90.00
_cell.angle_beta   90.00
_cell.angle_gamma   90.00
#
_symmetry.space_group_name_H-M   'P 1'
#
loop_
_entity.id
_entity.type
_entity.pdbx_description
1 polymer ?
#
loop_
_entity_poly.entity_id
_entity_poly.type
_entity_poly.pdbx_seq_one_letter_code
_entity_poly.pdbx_strand_id
1 'polypeptide(L)'
;MLILLAILIFAGGWFVFVRNKSKGKSNWILCLIMLLSPVLFHIIGLTYASYLHDQGQAFGSAYLALLLLFNSLVMLAVTILKTKKKKSTTNVSN
;
A
#
# COMPACT_ATOMS: atom_id res chain seq x y z
N MET A 1 2.48 2.23 -18.99
CA MET A 1 1.36 2.83 -18.24
C MET A 1 1.22 2.26 -16.83
N LEU A 2 1.11 0.93 -16.67
CA LEU A 2 0.97 0.27 -15.35
C LEU A 2 2.09 0.61 -14.35
N ILE A 3 3.34 0.71 -14.82
CA ILE A 3 4.48 1.09 -13.96
C ILE A 3 4.29 2.50 -13.35
N LEU A 4 3.83 3.48 -14.14
CA LEU A 4 3.59 4.83 -13.64
C LEU A 4 2.49 4.85 -12.58
N LEU A 5 1.41 4.10 -12.82
CA LEU A 5 0.33 3.94 -11.84
C LEU A 5 0.83 3.28 -10.54
N ALA A 6 1.67 2.25 -10.65
CA ALA A 6 2.26 1.60 -9.48
C ALA A 6 3.17 2.55 -8.68
N ILE A 7 4.02 3.34 -9.35
CA ILE A 7 4.86 4.36 -8.72
C ILE A 7 4.00 5.39 -8.00
N LEU A 8 2.89 5.82 -8.61
CA LEU A 8 1.99 6.83 -8.03
C LEU A 8 1.29 6.30 -6.77
N ILE A 9 0.84 5.05 -6.79
CA ILE A 9 0.27 4.37 -5.60
C ILE A 9 1.34 4.24 -4.51
N PHE A 10 2.56 3.83 -4.87
CA PHE A 10 3.66 3.64 -3.93
C PHE A 10 4.06 4.97 -3.27
N ALA A 11 4.45 5.96 -4.08
CA ALA A 11 4.90 7.27 -3.60
C ALA A 11 3.77 8.04 -2.90
N GLY A 12 2.55 8.01 -3.45
CA GLY A 12 1.37 8.64 -2.85
C GLY A 12 1.02 8.02 -1.50
N GLY A 13 1.05 6.68 -1.40
CA GLY A 13 0.83 5.97 -0.14
C GLY A 13 1.83 6.38 0.94
N TRP A 14 3.13 6.41 0.62
CA TRP A 14 4.16 6.84 1.55
C TRP A 14 4.06 8.32 1.93
N PHE A 15 3.77 9.20 0.97
CA PHE A 15 3.59 10.63 1.24
C PHE A 15 2.47 10.87 2.25
N VAL A 16 1.31 10.25 2.05
CA VAL A 16 0.18 10.36 2.98
C VAL A 16 0.51 9.70 4.32
N PHE A 17 1.20 8.55 4.32
CA PHE A 17 1.62 7.86 5.53
C PHE A 17 2.53 8.71 6.42
N VAL A 18 3.52 9.37 5.82
CA VAL A 18 4.46 10.27 6.50
C VAL A 18 3.76 11.54 6.97
N ARG A 19 2.88 12.12 6.14
CA ARG A 19 2.08 13.30 6.52
C ARG A 19 1.16 13.02 7.70
N ASN A 20 0.48 11.88 7.71
CA ASN A 20 -0.36 11.46 8.83
C ASN A 20 0.46 11.20 10.09
N LYS A 21 1.64 10.57 9.94
CA LYS A 21 2.60 10.38 11.04
C LYS A 21 3.03 11.73 11.63
N SER A 22 3.32 12.73 10.80
CA SER A 22 3.71 14.08 11.26
C SER A 22 2.57 14.82 11.97
N LYS A 23 1.32 14.53 11.62
CA LYS A 23 0.13 15.15 12.22
C LYS A 23 -0.49 14.35 13.38
N GLY A 24 0.15 13.25 13.79
CA GLY A 24 -0.39 12.35 14.84
C GLY A 24 -1.69 11.64 14.46
N LYS A 25 -2.07 11.61 13.17
CA LYS A 25 -3.30 10.97 12.68
C LYS A 25 -3.12 9.45 12.57
N SER A 26 -4.24 8.72 12.68
CA SER A 26 -4.27 7.27 12.50
C SER A 26 -3.98 6.87 11.04
N ASN A 27 -3.14 5.85 10.86
CA ASN A 27 -2.79 5.29 9.56
C ASN A 27 -3.57 4.00 9.21
N TRP A 28 -4.49 3.56 10.07
CA TRP A 28 -5.23 2.30 9.86
C TRP A 28 -6.05 2.30 8.58
N ILE A 29 -6.79 3.39 8.32
CA ILE A 29 -7.60 3.54 7.09
C ILE A 29 -6.70 3.52 5.85
N LEU A 30 -5.57 4.22 5.89
CA LEU A 30 -4.60 4.22 4.79
C LEU A 30 -4.00 2.83 4.55
N CYS A 31 -3.67 2.08 5.61
CA CYS A 31 -3.17 0.72 5.48
C CYS A 31 -4.21 -0.20 4.85
N LEU A 32 -5.49 -0.05 5.21
CA LEU A 32 -6.59 -0.81 4.61
C LEU A 32 -6.74 -0.51 3.11
N ILE A 33 -6.70 0.78 2.73
CA ILE A 33 -6.74 1.19 1.31
C ILE A 33 -5.54 0.61 0.56
N MET A 34 -4.35 0.67 1.14
CA MET A 34 -3.13 0.15 0.53
C MET A 34 -3.08 -1.38 0.46
N LEU A 35 -3.82 -2.10 1.31
CA LEU A 35 -3.99 -3.56 1.21
C LEU A 35 -4.94 -3.95 0.07
N LEU A 36 -5.93 -3.10 -0.23
CA LEU A 36 -6.89 -3.33 -1.32
C LEU A 36 -6.35 -2.87 -2.68
N SER A 37 -5.43 -1.91 -2.71
CA SER A 37 -4.88 -1.35 -3.94
C SER A 37 -4.20 -2.37 -4.87
N PRO A 38 -3.49 -3.42 -4.41
CA PRO A 38 -2.90 -4.44 -5.28
C PRO A 38 -3.95 -5.24 -6.03
N VAL A 39 -5.07 -5.56 -5.37
CA VAL A 39 -6.17 -6.32 -5.98
C VAL A 39 -6.82 -5.50 -7.09
N LEU A 40 -7.15 -4.24 -6.80
CA LEU A 40 -7.71 -3.32 -7.80
C LEU A 40 -6.73 -3.09 -8.95
N PHE A 41 -5.45 -2.91 -8.64
CA PHE A 41 -4.40 -2.74 -9.65
C PHE A 41 -4.28 -3.95 -10.57
N HIS A 42 -4.34 -5.16 -10.01
CA HIS A 42 -4.25 -6.39 -10.81
C HIS A 42 -5.48 -6.58 -11.70
N ILE A 43 -6.69 -6.28 -11.20
CA ILE A 43 -7.92 -6.32 -12.02
C ILE A 43 -7.80 -5.35 -13.20
N ILE A 44 -7.39 -4.11 -12.96
CA ILE A 44 -7.18 -3.10 -14.02
C ILE A 44 -6.10 -3.58 -15.00
N GLY A 45 -5.01 -4.16 -14.50
CA GLY A 45 -3.92 -4.70 -15.30
C GLY A 45 -4.35 -5.86 -16.20
N LEU A 46 -5.19 -6.78 -15.70
CA LEU A 46 -5.77 -7.86 -16.48
C LEU A 46 -6.70 -7.35 -17.56
N THR A 47 -7.61 -6.42 -17.23
CA THR A 47 -8.50 -5.82 -18.24
C THR A 47 -7.71 -5.08 -19.32
N TYR A 48 -6.66 -4.36 -18.94
CA TYR A 48 -5.77 -3.67 -19.88
C TYR A 48 -4.98 -4.63 -20.76
N ALA A 49 -4.46 -5.72 -20.19
CA ALA A 49 -3.77 -6.78 -20.93
C ALA A 49 -4.69 -7.46 -21.94
N SER A 50 -5.94 -7.77 -21.53
CA SER A 50 -6.96 -8.34 -22.41
C SER A 50 -7.32 -7.40 -23.56
N TYR A 51 -7.42 -6.10 -23.30
CA TYR A 51 -7.68 -5.10 -24.34
C TYR A 51 -6.54 -4.99 -25.37
N LEU A 52 -5.29 -5.12 -24.93
CA LEU A 52 -4.11 -5.09 -25.79
C LEU A 52 -3.73 -6.45 -26.39
N HIS A 53 -4.44 -7.52 -26.01
CA HIS A 53 -4.08 -8.91 -26.33
C HIS A 53 -2.62 -9.27 -25.98
N ASP A 54 -2.06 -8.67 -24.93
CA ASP A 54 -0.65 -8.80 -24.55
C ASP A 54 -0.51 -9.52 -23.20
N GLN A 55 -0.05 -10.77 -23.26
CA GLN A 55 0.21 -11.58 -22.06
C GLN A 55 1.32 -11.01 -21.19
N GLY A 56 2.30 -10.30 -21.77
CA GLY A 56 3.38 -9.65 -21.04
C GLY A 56 2.85 -8.60 -20.06
N GLN A 57 1.80 -7.86 -20.43
CA GLN A 57 1.14 -6.90 -19.53
C GLN A 57 0.42 -7.61 -18.38
N ALA A 58 -0.17 -8.78 -18.62
CA ALA A 58 -0.83 -9.56 -17.56
C ALA A 58 0.19 -9.99 -16.49
N PHE A 59 1.32 -10.59 -16.90
CA PHE A 59 2.40 -10.97 -15.99
C PHE A 59 3.04 -9.76 -15.29
N GLY A 60 3.30 -8.68 -16.05
CA GLY A 60 3.83 -7.44 -15.50
C GLY A 60 2.91 -6.83 -14.42
N SER A 61 1.60 -6.85 -14.65
CA SER A 61 0.62 -6.36 -13.68
C SER A 61 0.60 -7.20 -12.39
N ALA A 62 0.72 -8.52 -12.51
CA ALA A 62 0.75 -9.43 -11.36
C ALA A 62 2.01 -9.19 -10.51
N TYR A 63 3.17 -9.04 -11.16
CA TYR A 63 4.43 -8.74 -10.47
C TYR A 63 4.36 -7.39 -9.73
N LEU A 64 3.84 -6.35 -10.39
CA LEU A 64 3.65 -5.03 -9.77
C LEU A 64 2.64 -5.07 -8.61
N ALA A 65 1.58 -5.87 -8.73
CA ALA A 65 0.62 -6.07 -7.63
C ALA A 65 1.28 -6.73 -6.42
N LEU A 66 2.12 -7.76 -6.62
CA LEU A 66 2.88 -8.38 -5.51
C LEU A 66 3.81 -7.38 -4.82
N LEU A 67 4.49 -6.52 -5.58
CA LEU A 67 5.31 -5.44 -5.02
C LEU A 67 4.49 -4.44 -4.19
N LEU A 68 3.31 -4.04 -4.69
CA LEU A 68 2.39 -3.15 -3.96
C LEU A 68 1.84 -3.82 -2.70
N LEU A 69 1.59 -5.12 -2.74
CA LEU A 69 1.16 -5.90 -1.58
C LEU A 69 2.27 -5.98 -0.53
N PHE A 70 3.50 -6.27 -0.94
CA PHE A 70 4.64 -6.23 -0.02
C PHE A 70 4.78 -4.84 0.63
N ASN A 71 4.63 -3.78 -0.16
CA ASN A 71 4.66 -2.41 0.35
C ASN A 71 3.56 -2.11 1.39
N SER A 72 2.33 -2.59 1.15
CA SER A 72 1.23 -2.38 2.09
C SER A 72 1.41 -3.15 3.39
N LEU A 73 1.98 -4.36 3.32
CA LEU A 73 2.37 -5.13 4.51
C LEU A 73 3.45 -4.41 5.33
N VAL A 74 4.43 -3.78 4.69
CA VAL A 74 5.45 -2.97 5.38
C VAL A 74 4.80 -1.79 6.13
N MET A 75 3.91 -1.03 5.50
CA MET A 75 3.21 0.07 6.16
C MET A 75 2.32 -0.40 7.32
N LEU A 76 1.65 -1.54 7.16
CA LEU A 76 0.84 -2.16 8.21
C LEU A 76 1.71 -2.55 9.40
N ALA A 77 2.84 -3.24 9.15
CA ALA A 77 3.78 -3.64 10.19
C ALA A 77 4.30 -2.42 10.99
N VAL A 78 4.70 -1.35 10.29
CA VAL A 78 5.13 -0.10 10.94
C VAL A 78 4.01 0.50 11.80
N THR A 79 2.76 0.46 11.34
CA THR A 79 1.60 0.97 12.08
C THR A 79 1.30 0.14 13.33
N ILE A 80 1.36 -1.19 13.25
CA ILE A 80 1.19 -2.10 14.38
C ILE A 80 2.28 -1.88 15.44
N LEU A 81 3.56 -1.86 15.03
CA LEU A 81 4.69 -1.67 15.93
C LEU A 81 4.60 -0.34 16.70
N LYS A 82 4.18 0.73 16.02
CA LYS A 82 3.96 2.03 16.67
C LYS A 82 2.80 2.02 17.65
N THR A 83 1.69 1.37 17.29
CA THR A 83 0.50 1.29 18.15
C THR A 83 0.84 0.53 19.44
N LYS A 84 1.62 -0.56 19.33
CA LYS A 84 2.15 -1.30 20.49
C LYS A 84 3.08 -0.45 21.36
N LYS A 85 4.04 0.26 20.76
CA LYS A 85 4.95 1.15 21.51
C LYS A 85 4.20 2.25 22.27
N LYS A 86 3.22 2.91 21.63
CA LYS A 86 2.42 3.95 22.27
C LYS A 86 1.66 3.42 23.49
N LYS A 87 1.03 2.24 23.37
CA LYS A 87 0.31 1.59 24.48
C LYS A 87 1.24 1.24 25.65
N SER A 88 2.47 0.78 25.38
CA SER A 88 3.46 0.46 26.42
C SER A 88 3.89 1.70 27.22
N THR A 89 4.07 2.85 26.59
CA THR A 89 4.50 4.08 27.29
C THR A 89 3.42 4.62 28.21
N THR A 90 2.13 4.53 27.82
CA THR A 90 1.01 5.00 28.64
C THR A 90 0.76 4.15 29.89
N ASN A 91 1.10 2.85 29.85
CA ASN A 91 0.96 1.96 31.00
C ASN A 91 2.05 2.11 32.07
N VAL A 92 3.19 2.76 31.75
CA VAL A 92 4.29 2.98 32.71
C VAL A 92 4.15 4.32 33.44
N SER A 93 3.28 5.21 32.97
CA SER A 93 3.04 6.54 33.55
C SER A 93 1.81 6.62 34.46
N ASN A 94 1.13 5.51 34.72
CA ASN A 94 -0.01 5.38 35.64
C ASN A 94 0.40 4.50 36.82
#